data_AF-A0A851R2A3-F1
#
_entry.id   AF-A0A851R2A3-F1
#
_cell.length_a   1.000
_cell.length_b   1.000
_cell.length_c   1.000
_cell.angle_alpha   90.00
_cell.angle_beta   90.00
_cell.angle_gamma   90.00
#
_symmetry.space_group_name_H-M   'P 1'
#
loop_
_entity.id
_entity.type
_entity.pdbx_description
1 polymer ?
#
loop_
_entity_poly.entity_id
_entity_poly.type
_entity_poly.pdbx_seq_one_letter_code
_entity_poly.pdbx_strand_id
1 'polypeptide(L)' 'MAKAGHAWSRPAAEQAEAEEGEDPLDAMIARSGCLEQHRQLQECMAERRDWRHCQAQVRAFGACMAQRQQQQQ' A
#
# COMPACT_ATOMS: atom_id res chain seq x y z
N MET A 1 -10.28 -27.83 -25.08
CA MET A 1 -11.20 -26.80 -24.56
C MET A 1 -10.47 -26.05 -23.45
N ALA A 2 -9.99 -24.83 -23.71
CA ALA A 2 -9.32 -24.02 -22.69
C ALA A 2 -10.37 -23.19 -21.95
N LYS A 3 -10.45 -23.33 -20.62
CA LYS A 3 -11.36 -22.55 -19.77
C LYS A 3 -10.91 -21.10 -19.73
N ALA A 4 -11.86 -20.18 -19.89
CA ALA A 4 -11.65 -18.74 -19.86
C ALA A 4 -10.98 -18.30 -18.55
N GLY A 5 -9.88 -17.57 -18.68
CA GLY A 5 -9.19 -16.94 -17.56
C GLY A 5 -10.06 -15.87 -16.90
N HIS A 6 -9.81 -15.63 -15.61
CA HIS A 6 -10.56 -14.70 -14.77
C HIS A 6 -10.69 -13.31 -15.42
N ALA A 7 -11.90 -12.97 -15.87
CA ALA A 7 -12.24 -11.64 -16.35
C ALA A 7 -12.44 -10.71 -15.14
N TRP A 8 -11.37 -10.01 -14.73
CA TRP A 8 -11.46 -8.91 -13.77
C TRP A 8 -12.02 -7.67 -14.47
N SER A 9 -13.34 -7.67 -14.67
CA SER A 9 -14.07 -6.48 -15.13
C SER A 9 -14.47 -5.65 -13.92
N ARG A 10 -13.60 -4.73 -13.48
CA ARG A 10 -14.04 -3.68 -12.53
C ARG A 10 -14.80 -2.62 -13.32
N PRO A 11 -16.07 -2.30 -12.97
CA PRO A 11 -16.87 -1.35 -13.75
C PRO A 11 -16.22 0.03 -13.73
N ALA A 12 -16.20 0.69 -14.90
CA ALA A 12 -15.54 1.99 -15.10
C ALA A 12 -16.10 3.14 -14.24
N ALA A 13 -17.29 2.97 -13.66
CA ALA A 13 -17.87 3.95 -12.74
C ALA A 13 -17.06 4.10 -11.44
N GLU A 14 -16.48 3.01 -10.92
CA GLU A 14 -15.69 3.03 -9.68
C GLU A 14 -14.27 3.59 -9.87
N GLN A 15 -13.88 3.86 -11.12
CA GLN A 15 -12.56 4.41 -11.50
C GLN A 15 -12.59 5.94 -11.55
N ALA A 16 -13.73 6.55 -11.87
CA ALA A 16 -13.88 8.01 -11.99
C ALA A 16 -13.85 8.75 -10.65
N GLU A 17 -14.16 8.06 -9.54
CA GLU A 17 -14.16 8.61 -8.18
C GLU A 17 -12.82 8.42 -7.44
N ALA A 18 -11.88 7.69 -8.04
CA ALA A 18 -10.52 7.48 -7.51
C ALA A 18 -9.48 8.48 -8.02
N GLU A 19 -9.78 9.30 -9.05
CA GLU A 19 -8.83 10.29 -9.59
C GLU A 19 -8.78 11.61 -8.80
N GLU A 20 -9.76 11.89 -7.93
CA GLU A 20 -9.82 13.16 -7.17
C GLU A 20 -9.63 12.98 -5.65
N GLY A 21 -9.43 11.74 -5.18
CA GLY A 21 -9.29 11.39 -3.77
C GLY A 21 -7.90 10.88 -3.39
N GLU A 22 -7.47 11.15 -2.16
CA GLU A 22 -6.29 10.51 -1.55
C GLU A 22 -6.45 8.98 -1.65
N ASP A 23 -5.38 8.28 -2.03
CA ASP A 23 -5.43 6.83 -2.24
C ASP A 23 -5.96 6.13 -0.96
N PRO A 24 -6.94 5.22 -1.09
CA PRO A 24 -7.59 4.62 0.08
C PRO A 24 -6.63 3.87 1.00
N LEU A 25 -5.53 3.33 0.46
CA LEU A 25 -4.47 2.69 1.25
C LEU A 25 -3.62 3.76 1.96
N ASP A 26 -3.23 4.83 1.28
CA ASP A 26 -2.52 5.96 1.91
C ASP A 26 -3.34 6.60 3.04
N ALA A 27 -4.64 6.82 2.82
CA ALA A 27 -5.54 7.34 3.84
C ALA A 27 -5.68 6.39 5.04
N MET A 28 -5.67 5.07 4.82
CA MET A 28 -5.65 4.07 5.90
C MET A 28 -4.35 4.11 6.69
N ILE A 29 -3.21 4.24 6.00
CA ILE A 29 -1.89 4.30 6.62
C ILE A 29 -1.71 5.62 7.40
N ALA A 30 -2.27 6.73 6.91
CA ALA A 30 -2.31 7.99 7.63
C ALA A 30 -3.03 7.83 8.98
N ARG A 31 -4.21 7.18 8.97
CA ARG A 31 -4.99 6.87 10.18
C ARG A 31 -4.28 5.90 11.14
N SER A 32 -3.34 5.07 10.66
CA SER A 32 -2.60 4.15 11.52
C SER A 32 -1.41 4.78 12.23
N GLY A 33 -1.00 5.99 11.85
CA GLY A 33 0.22 6.64 12.36
C GLY A 33 1.52 6.08 11.76
N CYS A 34 1.44 5.17 10.79
CA CYS A 34 2.62 4.56 10.14
C CYS A 34 3.00 5.23 8.81
N LEU A 35 2.49 6.44 8.57
CA LEU A 35 2.66 7.17 7.31
C LEU A 35 4.11 7.55 7.02
N GLU A 36 4.90 7.86 8.05
CA GLU A 36 6.31 8.19 7.89
C GLU A 36 7.11 7.01 7.33
N GLN A 37 6.94 5.82 7.92
CA GLN A 37 7.63 4.61 7.44
C GLN A 37 7.15 4.21 6.05
N HIS A 38 5.89 4.51 5.73
CA HIS A 38 5.36 4.30 4.38
C HIS A 38 6.02 5.21 3.36
N ARG A 39 6.14 6.51 3.65
CA ARG A 39 6.82 7.49 2.78
C ARG A 39 8.28 7.11 2.54
N GLN A 40 9.01 6.75 3.59
CA GLN A 40 10.40 6.30 3.46
C GLN A 40 10.53 5.05 2.56
N LEU A 41 9.56 4.14 2.64
CA LEU A 41 9.52 2.97 1.76
C LEU A 41 9.21 3.37 0.31
N GLN A 42 8.24 4.26 0.09
CA GLN A 42 7.92 4.79 -1.24
C GLN A 42 9.13 5.51 -1.85
N GLU A 43 9.83 6.35 -1.09
CA GLU A 43 11.05 7.05 -1.50
C GLU A 43 12.14 6.06 -1.92
N CYS A 44 12.44 5.07 -1.06
CA CYS A 44 13.45 4.06 -1.41
C CYS A 44 13.08 3.28 -2.68
N MET A 45 11.80 2.96 -2.87
CA MET A 45 11.31 2.29 -4.06
C MET A 45 11.37 3.19 -5.30
N ALA A 46 11.11 4.49 -5.16
CA ALA A 46 11.22 5.46 -6.24
C ALA A 46 12.69 5.63 -6.68
N GLU A 47 13.61 5.68 -5.73
CA GLU A 47 15.05 5.84 -6.01
C GLU A 47 15.68 4.56 -6.57
N ARG A 48 15.47 3.42 -5.90
CA ARG A 48 16.20 2.17 -6.20
C ARG A 48 15.46 1.25 -7.13
N ARG A 49 14.12 1.30 -7.12
CA ARG A 49 13.23 0.41 -7.90
C ARG A 49 13.48 -1.08 -7.64
N ASP A 50 14.12 -1.40 -6.51
CA ASP A 50 14.42 -2.76 -6.07
C ASP A 50 14.16 -2.88 -4.56
N TRP A 51 13.07 -3.56 -4.22
CA TRP A 51 12.61 -3.72 -2.84
C TRP A 51 13.62 -4.46 -1.96
N ARG A 52 14.52 -5.27 -2.54
CA ARG A 52 15.54 -6.01 -1.77
C ARG A 52 16.55 -5.06 -1.12
N HIS A 53 16.79 -3.90 -1.72
CA HIS A 53 17.61 -2.84 -1.13
C HIS A 53 16.84 -1.97 -0.15
N CYS A 54 15.51 -2.04 -0.15
CA CYS A 54 14.62 -1.31 0.74
C CYS A 54 14.16 -2.15 1.96
N GLN A 55 14.85 -3.26 2.25
CA GLN A 55 14.50 -4.16 3.35
C GLN A 55 14.40 -3.45 4.71
N ALA A 56 15.25 -2.45 4.97
CA ALA A 56 15.20 -1.69 6.22
C ALA A 56 13.87 -0.95 6.36
N GLN A 57 13.45 -0.25 5.31
CA GLN A 57 12.20 0.50 5.23
C GLN A 57 10.98 -0.43 5.30
N VAL A 58 11.03 -1.58 4.59
CA VAL A 58 9.97 -2.61 4.65
C VAL A 58 9.79 -3.13 6.07
N ARG A 59 10.89 -3.45 6.76
CA ARG A 59 10.85 -3.93 8.15
C ARG A 59 10.34 -2.86 9.11
N ALA A 60 10.76 -1.61 8.94
CA ALA A 60 10.29 -0.49 9.76
C ALA A 60 8.77 -0.28 9.61
N PHE A 61 8.27 -0.28 8.38
CA PHE A 61 6.84 -0.16 8.10
C PHE A 61 6.05 -1.34 8.68
N GLY A 62 6.54 -2.57 8.48
CA GLY A 62 5.92 -3.78 9.04
C GLY A 62 5.88 -3.77 10.58
N ALA A 63 6.95 -3.33 11.22
CA ALA A 63 7.02 -3.22 12.68
C ALA A 63 5.99 -2.20 13.23
N CYS A 64 5.85 -1.04 12.57
CA CYS A 64 4.85 -0.05 12.95
C CYS A 64 3.43 -0.63 12.84
N MET A 65 3.11 -1.27 11.71
CA MET A 65 1.79 -1.84 11.50
C MET A 65 1.47 -3.00 12.45
N ALA A 66 2.48 -3.81 12.82
CA ALA A 66 2.32 -4.86 13.82
C ALA A 66 2.05 -4.29 15.23
N GLN A 67 2.71 -3.20 15.61
CA GLN A 67 2.42 -2.51 16.88
C GLN A 67 1.00 -1.93 16.88
N ARG A 68 0.57 -1.32 15.77
CA ARG A 68 -0.80 -0.81 15.60
C ARG A 68 -1.85 -1.92 15.66
N GLN A 69 -1.56 -3.12 15.13
CA GLN A 69 -2.46 -4.25 15.27
C GLN A 69 -2.58 -4.72 16.73
N GLN A 70 -1.46 -4.79 17.46
CA GLN A 70 -1.46 -5.18 18.87
C GLN A 70 -2.22 -4.18 19.76
N GLN A 71 -2.15 -2.89 19.48
CA GLN A 71 -2.89 -1.86 20.23
C GLN A 71 -4.40 -1.84 19.94
N GLN A 72 -4.85 -2.49 18.86
CA GLN A 72 -6.26 -2.58 18.49
C GLN A 72 -6.92 -3.90 18.90
N GLN A 73 -6.16 -4.82 19.50
CA GLN A 73 -6.66 -6.03 20.14
C GLN A 73 -6.91 -5.80 21.63
#